data_AF-A0A5D0NYL1-F1
#
_entry.id   AF-A0A5D0NYL1-F1
#
_cell.length_a   1.000
_cell.length_b   1.000
_cell.length_c   1.000
_cell.angle_alpha   90.00
_cell.angle_beta   90.00
_cell.angle_gamma   90.00
#
_symmetry.space_group_name_H-M   'P 1'
#
loop_
_entity.id
_entity.type
_entity.pdbx_description
1 polymer ?
#
loop_
_entity_poly.entity_id
_entity_poly.type
_entity_poly.pdbx_seq_one_letter_code
_entity_poly.pdbx_strand_id
1 'polypeptide(L)' 'MNRVPLPETRRSCNQGGCVVVEDLGEVVIIRDSKNPYQPGLVFGAAEYAEHRRRIIDGELERVKRELFGI' A
#
# COMPACT_ATOMS: atom_id res chain seq x y z
N MET A 1 26.54 16.99 4.67
CA MET A 1 25.84 15.75 4.29
C MET A 1 24.34 16.04 4.32
N ASN A 2 23.71 16.24 3.17
CA ASN A 2 22.26 16.39 3.10
C ASN A 2 21.65 15.04 3.49
N ARG A 3 20.91 14.99 4.60
CA ARG A 3 20.14 13.81 4.97
C ARG A 3 19.04 13.68 3.91
N VAL A 4 19.16 12.69 3.03
CA VAL A 4 18.03 12.24 2.21
C VAL A 4 16.90 11.96 3.21
N PRO A 5 15.72 12.57 3.08
CA PRO A 5 14.59 12.25 3.94
C PRO A 5 14.43 10.73 3.92
N LEU A 6 14.44 10.09 5.09
CA LEU A 6 14.18 8.66 5.17
C LEU A 6 12.85 8.41 4.42
N PRO A 7 12.75 7.33 3.63
CA PRO A 7 11.49 6.97 2.98
C PRO A 7 10.38 7.00 4.03
N GLU A 8 9.20 7.53 3.70
CA GLU A 8 8.05 7.35 4.60
C GLU A 8 7.78 5.85 4.67
N THR A 9 8.23 5.23 5.75
CA THR A 9 8.10 3.80 5.99
C THR A 9 6.82 3.56 6.77
N ARG A 10 5.73 3.29 6.06
CA ARG A 10 4.46 2.91 6.70
C ARG A 10 4.41 1.41 6.86
N ARG A 11 4.37 0.95 8.11
CA ARG A 11 4.16 -0.46 8.46
C ARG A 11 2.67 -0.72 8.65
N SER A 12 2.10 -1.64 7.88
CA SER A 12 0.71 -2.06 8.03
C SER A 12 0.67 -3.53 8.43
N CYS A 13 0.01 -3.85 9.55
CA CYS A 13 -0.02 -5.18 10.15
C CYS A 13 -1.46 -5.69 10.32
N ASN A 14 -1.63 -7.00 10.21
CA ASN A 14 -2.82 -7.72 10.66
C ASN A 14 -2.41 -8.98 11.45
N GLN A 15 -3.38 -9.80 11.87
CA GLN A 15 -3.10 -11.03 12.65
C GLN A 15 -2.27 -12.09 11.89
N GLY A 16 -2.07 -11.95 10.58
CA GLY A 16 -1.30 -12.89 9.75
C GLY A 16 0.10 -12.41 9.36
N GLY A 17 0.37 -11.10 9.38
CA GLY A 17 1.67 -10.54 9.02
C GLY A 17 1.65 -9.02 8.87
N CYS A 18 2.82 -8.46 8.53
CA CYS A 18 2.94 -7.05 8.20
C CYS A 18 3.57 -6.85 6.84
N VAL A 19 3.17 -5.76 6.18
CA VAL A 19 3.84 -5.20 5.02
C VAL A 19 4.54 -3.90 5.40
N VAL A 20 5.69 -3.67 4.80
CA VAL A 20 6.40 -2.39 4.84
C VAL A 20 6.15 -1.70 3.52
N VAL A 21 5.63 -0.48 3.58
CA VAL A 21 5.44 0.40 2.43
C VAL A 21 6.49 1.49 2.53
N GLU A 22 7.34 1.62 1.52
CA GLU A 22 8.34 2.67 1.41
C GLU A 22 7.94 3.60 0.29
N ASP A 23 7.63 4.83 0.64
CA ASP A 23 7.37 5.90 -0.33
C ASP A 23 8.66 6.68 -0.58
N LEU A 24 9.12 6.66 -1.83
CA LEU A 24 10.30 7.38 -2.32
C LEU A 24 9.92 8.59 -3.19
N GLY A 25 8.65 9.02 -3.16
CA GLY A 25 8.11 10.14 -3.92
C GLY A 25 7.66 9.76 -5.33
N GLU A 26 8.53 9.15 -6.13
CA GLU A 26 8.21 8.71 -7.50
C GLU A 26 7.77 7.25 -7.56
N VAL A 27 8.23 6.46 -6.60
CA VAL A 27 7.97 5.02 -6.53
C VAL A 27 7.52 4.63 -5.13
N VAL A 28 6.67 3.61 -5.08
CA VAL A 28 6.21 3.00 -3.83
C VAL A 28 6.62 1.53 -3.85
N ILE A 29 7.34 1.11 -2.82
CA ILE A 29 7.82 -0.26 -2.67
C ILE A 29 7.06 -0.93 -1.53
N ILE A 30 6.49 -2.10 -1.78
CA ILE A 30 5.79 -2.90 -0.77
C ILE A 30 6.53 -4.21 -0.56
N ARG A 31 6.90 -4.50 0.69
CA ARG A 31 7.62 -5.72 1.07
C ARG A 31 6.93 -6.44 2.21
N ASP A 32 6.99 -7.77 2.21
CA ASP A 32 6.62 -8.57 3.37
C ASP A 32 7.68 -8.39 4.47
N SER A 33 7.25 -7.99 5.66
CA SER A 33 8.13 -7.82 6.82
C SER A 33 8.85 -9.10 7.25
N LYS A 34 8.31 -10.28 6.93
CA LYS A 34 8.91 -11.58 7.22
C LYS A 34 10.01 -11.95 6.21
N ASN A 35 9.99 -11.36 5.02
CA ASN A 35 10.97 -11.62 3.95
C ASN A 35 11.48 -10.31 3.34
N PRO A 36 12.16 -9.44 4.11
CA PRO A 36 12.47 -8.06 3.69
C PRO A 36 13.48 -7.97 2.52
N TYR A 37 14.19 -9.06 2.21
CA TYR A 37 15.20 -9.13 1.15
C TYR A 37 14.70 -9.78 -0.15
N GLN A 38 13.47 -10.29 -0.17
CA GLN A 38 12.87 -10.80 -1.40
C GLN A 38 12.42 -9.63 -2.29
N PRO A 39 12.29 -9.84 -3.62
CA PRO A 39 11.75 -8.83 -4.52
C PRO A 39 10.39 -8.32 -4.02
N GLY A 40 10.29 -7.01 -3.82
CA GLY A 40 9.05 -6.34 -3.44
C GLY A 40 8.17 -6.05 -4.66
N LEU A 41 6.92 -5.70 -4.41
CA LEU A 41 6.09 -5.04 -5.44
C LEU A 41 6.52 -3.58 -5.53
N VAL A 42 6.82 -3.11 -6.74
CA VAL A 42 7.26 -1.74 -7.01
C VAL A 42 6.25 -1.09 -7.96
N PHE A 43 5.73 0.06 -7.55
CA PHE A 43 4.76 0.85 -8.31
C PHE A 43 5.33 2.23 -8.59
N GLY A 44 4.88 2.86 -9.68
CA GLY A 44 4.93 4.31 -9.76
C GLY A 44 3.96 4.94 -8.75
N ALA A 45 4.26 6.14 -8.23
CA ALA A 45 3.39 6.79 -7.23
C ALA A 45 1.95 7.01 -7.72
N ALA A 46 1.78 7.43 -8.98
CA ALA A 46 0.46 7.63 -9.59
C ALA A 46 -0.29 6.29 -9.76
N GLU A 47 0.40 5.25 -10.20
CA GLU A 47 -0.14 3.91 -10.34
C GLU A 47 -0.59 3.34 -9.00
N TYR A 48 0.22 3.54 -7.95
CA TYR A 48 -0.12 3.12 -6.59
C TYR A 48 -1.38 3.82 -6.06
N ALA A 49 -1.48 5.14 -6.30
CA ALA A 49 -2.64 5.93 -5.90
C ALA A 49 -3.91 5.47 -6.62
N GLU A 50 -3.84 5.23 -7.93
CA GLU A 50 -4.96 4.71 -8.71
C GLU A 50 -5.37 3.30 -8.25
N HIS A 51 -4.40 2.42 -8.03
CA HIS A 51 -4.63 1.07 -7.52
C HIS A 51 -5.36 1.10 -6.18
N ARG A 52 -4.89 1.91 -5.22
CA ARG A 52 -5.56 2.11 -3.92
C ARG A 52 -6.98 2.62 -4.08
N ARG A 53 -7.20 3.59 -4.98
CA ARG A 53 -8.53 4.14 -5.23
C ARG A 53 -9.49 3.07 -5.71
N ARG A 54 -9.10 2.23 -6.68
CA ARG A 54 -9.95 1.15 -7.19
C ARG A 54 -10.36 0.14 -6.11
N ILE A 55 -9.45 -0.18 -5.18
CA ILE A 55 -9.76 -1.07 -4.05
C ILE A 55 -10.81 -0.41 -3.13
N ILE A 56 -10.62 0.86 -2.77
CA ILE A 56 -11.54 1.58 -1.89
C ILE A 56 -12.92 1.70 -2.53
N ASP A 57 -12.98 2.08 -3.81
CA ASP A 57 -14.24 2.20 -4.56
C ASP A 57 -14.95 0.84 -4.62
N GLY A 58 -14.21 -0.25 -4.88
CA GLY A 58 -14.77 -1.61 -4.88
C GLY A 58 -15.32 -2.05 -3.52
N GLU A 59 -14.61 -1.79 -2.42
CA GLU A 59 -15.08 -2.08 -1.06
C GLU A 59 -16.32 -1.25 -0.70
N LEU A 60 -16.36 0.02 -1.10
CA LEU A 60 -17.52 0.87 -0.88
C LEU A 60 -18.76 0.32 -1.60
N GLU A 61 -18.62 -0.12 -2.85
CA GLU A 61 -19.72 -0.74 -3.59
C GLU A 61 -20.17 -2.07 -2.96
N ARG A 62 -19.24 -2.87 -2.41
CA ARG A 62 -19.59 -4.07 -1.64
C ARG A 62 -20.42 -3.72 -0.40
N VAL A 63 -20.00 -2.72 0.36
CA VAL A 63 -20.72 -2.27 1.57
C VAL A 63 -22.11 -1.72 1.23
N LYS A 64 -22.24 -0.97 0.13
CA LYS A 64 -23.56 -0.48 -0.33
C LYS A 64 -24.52 -1.62 -0.65
N ARG A 65 -24.04 -2.67 -1.34
CA ARG A 65 -24.84 -3.88 -1.62
C ARG A 65 -25.31 -4.56 -0.33
N GLU A 66 -24.43 -4.67 0.65
CA GLU A 66 -24.73 -5.32 1.94
C GLU A 66 -25.71 -4.52 2.80
N LEU A 67 -25.56 -3.18 2.87
CA LEU A 67 -26.37 -2.33 3.73
C LEU A 67 -27.69 -1.87 3.11
N PHE A 68 -27.71 -1.65 1.79
CA PHE A 68 -28.83 -1.02 1.09
C PHE A 68 -29.45 -1.91 0.01
N GLY A 69 -28.87 -3.07 -0.30
CA GLY A 69 -29.41 -4.02 -1.28
C GLY A 69 -29.44 -3.51 -2.73
N ILE A 70 -28.65 -2.48 -3.04
CA ILE A 70 -28.47 -1.90 -4.40
C ILE A 70 -27.24 -2.46 -5.09
#